data_AF-A0A4R4WZB3-F1
#
_entry.id   AF-A0A4R4WZB3-F1
#
_cell.length_a   1.000
_cell.length_b   1.000
_cell.length_c   1.000
_cell.angle_alpha   90.00
_cell.angle_beta   90.00
_cell.angle_gamma   90.00
#
_symmetry.space_group_name_H-M   'P 1'
#
loop_
_entity.id
_entity.type
_entity.pdbx_description
1 polymer ?
#
loop_
_entity_poly.entity_id
_entity_poly.type
_entity_poly.pdbx_seq_one_letter_code
_entity_poly.pdbx_strand_id
1 'polypeptide(L)'
;MTVALKILLGLYTLQALIKFFNLFVVPYSFRIKRIAALYSGGGRSVKVFDDVLLAFTVLLVAMLASAGLEHLSFITGLMVGLTLTQLLFHRFNRPLDADKAPPPPVSPIKSMSYAIQATPALAWRELIVQTALFVWALYMLVTGA
;
A
#
# COMPACT_ATOMS: atom_id res chain seq x y z
N MET A 1 21.43 -10.89 -10.50
CA MET A 1 20.49 -10.78 -9.35
C MET A 1 20.18 -9.32 -9.02
N THR A 2 21.18 -8.46 -8.83
CA THR A 2 20.97 -7.04 -8.50
C THR A 2 20.14 -6.27 -9.54
N VAL A 3 20.35 -6.48 -10.84
CA VAL A 3 19.53 -5.84 -11.89
C VAL A 3 18.05 -6.24 -11.80
N ALA A 4 17.77 -7.54 -11.64
CA ALA A 4 16.40 -8.03 -11.48
C ALA A 4 15.73 -7.44 -10.22
N LEU A 5 16.45 -7.40 -9.10
CA LEU A 5 15.97 -6.75 -7.88
C LEU A 5 15.65 -5.28 -8.11
N LYS A 6 16.54 -4.53 -8.79
CA LYS A 6 16.31 -3.12 -9.13
C LYS A 6 15.06 -2.96 -9.98
N ILE A 7 14.89 -3.75 -11.04
CA ILE A 7 13.69 -3.67 -11.89
C ILE A 7 12.42 -3.95 -11.09
N LEU A 8 12.42 -5.00 -10.27
CA LEU A 8 11.26 -5.36 -9.43
C LEU A 8 10.90 -4.25 -8.43
N LEU A 9 11.90 -3.71 -7.72
CA LEU A 9 11.70 -2.60 -6.79
C LEU A 9 11.19 -1.36 -7.52
N GLY A 10 11.78 -1.01 -8.66
CA GLY A 10 11.36 0.11 -9.47
C GLY A 10 9.90 -0.01 -9.93
N LEU A 11 9.51 -1.15 -10.48
CA LEU A 11 8.12 -1.41 -10.90
C LEU A 11 7.15 -1.40 -9.72
N TYR A 12 7.53 -1.98 -8.58
CA TYR A 12 6.67 -2.02 -7.40
C TYR A 12 6.48 -0.63 -6.79
N THR A 13 7.55 0.18 -6.72
CA THR A 13 7.48 1.58 -6.27
C THR A 13 6.63 2.43 -7.22
N LEU A 14 6.79 2.28 -8.54
CA LEU A 14 5.95 2.97 -9.52
C LEU A 14 4.47 2.58 -9.37
N GLN A 15 4.18 1.29 -9.19
CA GLN A 15 2.81 0.82 -8.96
C GLN A 15 2.19 1.42 -7.69
N ALA A 16 2.97 1.56 -6.62
CA ALA A 16 2.50 2.18 -5.38
C ALA A 16 2.18 3.67 -5.58
N LEU A 17 3.05 4.42 -6.26
CA LEU A 17 2.82 5.82 -6.61
C LEU A 17 1.57 6.01 -7.47
N ILE A 18 1.37 5.16 -8.48
CA ILE A 18 0.17 5.17 -9.33
C ILE A 18 -1.08 4.93 -8.48
N LYS A 19 -1.04 3.99 -7.53
CA LYS A 19 -2.17 3.73 -6.62
C LYS A 19 -2.49 4.94 -5.74
N PHE A 20 -1.49 5.61 -5.19
CA PHE A 20 -1.70 6.82 -4.39
C PHE A 20 -2.34 7.92 -5.20
N PHE A 21 -1.84 8.16 -6.42
CA PHE A 21 -2.43 9.15 -7.31
C PHE A 21 -3.88 8.80 -7.68
N ASN A 22 -4.15 7.54 -8.02
CA ASN A 22 -5.49 7.06 -8.35
C ASN A 22 -6.49 7.24 -7.21
N LEU A 23 -6.03 7.21 -5.95
CA LEU A 23 -6.90 7.42 -4.79
C LEU A 23 -7.53 8.83 -4.79
N PHE A 24 -6.85 9.82 -5.34
CA PHE A 24 -7.32 11.21 -5.42
C PHE A 24 -8.00 11.54 -6.75
N VAL A 25 -7.53 10.98 -7.86
CA VAL A 25 -8.01 11.32 -9.20
C VAL A 25 -9.24 10.52 -9.64
N VAL A 26 -9.31 9.23 -9.29
CA VAL A 26 -10.44 8.38 -9.70
C VAL A 26 -11.64 8.71 -8.82
N PRO A 27 -12.84 9.05 -9.34
CA PRO A 27 -13.97 9.43 -8.49
C PRO A 27 -14.43 8.34 -7.51
N TYR A 28 -14.96 8.75 -6.35
CA TYR A 28 -15.39 7.83 -5.27
C TYR A 28 -16.32 6.72 -5.78
N SER A 29 -17.29 7.04 -6.63
CA SER A 29 -18.25 6.08 -7.19
C SER A 29 -17.59 4.92 -7.94
N PHE A 30 -16.45 5.15 -8.61
CA PHE A 30 -15.68 4.09 -9.26
C PHE A 30 -14.81 3.33 -8.28
N ARG A 31 -14.17 4.04 -7.33
CA ARG A 31 -13.32 3.40 -6.32
C ARG A 31 -14.14 2.44 -5.45
N ILE A 32 -15.31 2.85 -5.00
CA ILE A 32 -16.16 2.05 -4.11
C ILE A 32 -16.74 0.83 -4.83
N LYS A 33 -17.09 0.94 -6.12
CA LYS A 33 -17.52 -0.21 -6.94
C LYS A 33 -16.41 -1.26 -7.06
N ARG A 34 -15.16 -0.84 -7.24
CA ARG A 34 -14.00 -1.76 -7.26
C ARG A 34 -13.82 -2.47 -5.92
N ILE A 35 -13.89 -1.73 -4.81
CA ILE A 35 -13.83 -2.32 -3.47
C ILE A 35 -15.00 -3.30 -3.24
N ALA A 36 -16.23 -2.92 -3.61
CA ALA A 36 -17.38 -3.79 -3.48
C ALA A 36 -17.21 -5.10 -4.28
N ALA A 37 -16.65 -5.03 -5.49
CA ALA A 37 -16.35 -6.20 -6.31
C ALA A 37 -15.26 -7.10 -5.70
N LEU A 38 -14.24 -6.54 -5.03
CA LEU A 38 -13.22 -7.35 -4.34
C LEU A 38 -13.82 -8.20 -3.19
N TYR A 39 -14.90 -7.70 -2.57
CA TYR A 39 -15.55 -8.37 -1.44
C TYR A 39 -16.79 -9.18 -1.83
N SER A 40 -17.29 -9.11 -3.07
CA SER A 40 -18.54 -9.78 -3.48
C SER A 40 -18.48 -11.31 -3.45
N GLY A 41 -17.28 -11.90 -3.56
CA GLY A 41 -17.02 -13.35 -3.47
C GLY A 41 -16.59 -13.82 -2.08
N GLY A 42 -17.11 -13.24 -1.00
CA GLY A 42 -16.72 -13.58 0.38
C GLY A 42 -15.27 -13.19 0.74
N GLY A 43 -14.67 -12.28 -0.02
CA GLY A 43 -13.29 -11.81 0.19
C GLY A 43 -12.20 -12.80 -0.22
N ARG A 44 -12.51 -13.90 -0.93
CA ARG A 44 -11.49 -14.87 -1.38
C ARG A 44 -10.40 -14.21 -2.23
N SER A 45 -10.77 -13.29 -3.12
CA SER A 45 -9.83 -12.56 -3.96
C SER A 45 -8.84 -11.72 -3.15
N VAL A 46 -9.29 -11.14 -2.03
CA VAL A 46 -8.43 -10.38 -1.12
C VAL A 46 -7.43 -11.31 -0.44
N LYS A 47 -7.87 -12.46 0.08
CA LYS A 47 -6.98 -13.45 0.71
C LYS A 47 -5.88 -13.95 -0.22
N VAL A 48 -6.25 -14.35 -1.44
CA VAL A 48 -5.26 -14.82 -2.44
C VAL A 48 -4.27 -13.71 -2.78
N PHE A 49 -4.75 -12.47 -2.92
CA PHE A 49 -3.88 -11.33 -3.17
C PHE A 49 -2.92 -11.08 -2.02
N ASP A 50 -3.38 -11.18 -0.77
CA ASP A 50 -2.55 -11.02 0.43
C ASP A 50 -1.47 -12.12 0.50
N ASP A 51 -1.81 -13.38 0.22
CA ASP A 51 -0.86 -14.50 0.17
C ASP A 51 0.22 -14.28 -0.92
N VAL A 52 -0.19 -13.81 -2.10
CA VAL A 52 0.73 -13.48 -3.20
C VAL A 52 1.65 -12.33 -2.81
N LEU A 53 1.13 -11.27 -2.19
CA LEU A 53 1.94 -10.14 -1.72
C LEU A 53 2.92 -10.55 -0.62
N LEU A 54 2.51 -11.45 0.28
CA LEU A 54 3.38 -11.99 1.30
C LEU A 54 4.53 -12.77 0.68
N ALA A 55 4.23 -13.70 -0.23
CA ALA A 55 5.25 -14.47 -0.95
C ALA A 55 6.20 -13.56 -1.73
N PHE A 56 5.67 -12.54 -2.41
CA PHE A 56 6.46 -11.54 -3.13
C PHE A 56 7.37 -10.74 -2.20
N THR A 57 6.89 -10.34 -1.02
CA THR A 57 7.68 -9.61 -0.03
C THR A 57 8.82 -10.46 0.52
N VAL A 58 8.56 -11.73 0.85
CA VAL A 58 9.59 -12.69 1.27
C VAL A 58 10.66 -12.86 0.19
N LEU A 59 10.25 -12.98 -1.08
CA LEU A 59 11.17 -13.05 -2.21
C LEU A 59 12.06 -11.81 -2.31
N LEU A 60 11.48 -10.60 -2.20
CA LEU A 60 12.26 -9.35 -2.25
C LEU A 60 13.30 -9.28 -1.12
N VAL A 61 12.93 -9.68 0.11
CA VAL A 61 13.86 -9.70 1.25
C VAL A 61 14.98 -10.72 1.03
N ALA A 62 14.67 -11.92 0.52
CA ALA A 62 15.68 -12.92 0.19
C ALA A 62 16.66 -12.41 -0.89
N MET A 63 16.14 -11.79 -1.95
CA MET A 63 16.96 -11.18 -3.00
C MET A 63 17.84 -10.04 -2.47
N LEU A 64 17.32 -9.20 -1.57
CA LEU A 64 18.07 -8.12 -0.93
C LEU A 64 19.17 -8.67 -0.02
N ALA A 65 18.88 -9.70 0.78
CA ALA A 65 19.86 -10.37 1.63
C ALA A 65 21.01 -10.95 0.79
N SER A 66 20.70 -11.61 -0.32
CA SER A 66 21.71 -12.15 -1.24
C SER A 66 22.49 -11.05 -1.98
N ALA A 67 21.98 -9.82 -2.06
CA ALA A 67 22.64 -8.68 -2.71
C ALA A 67 23.54 -7.86 -1.76
N GLY A 68 23.67 -8.25 -0.48
CA GLY A 68 24.48 -7.54 0.51
C GLY A 68 23.67 -6.51 1.31
N LEU A 69 22.69 -7.00 2.07
CA LEU A 69 21.82 -6.19 2.92
C LEU A 69 22.63 -5.42 3.99
N GLU A 70 22.43 -4.11 4.04
CA GLU A 70 22.97 -3.23 5.09
C GLU A 70 21.94 -3.13 6.24
N HIS A 71 22.34 -3.56 7.43
CA HIS A 71 21.44 -3.77 8.57
C HIS A 71 20.77 -2.50 9.09
N LEU A 72 21.46 -1.35 9.15
CA LEU A 72 20.87 -0.12 9.65
C LEU A 72 19.77 0.38 8.71
N SER A 73 20.07 0.46 7.42
CA SER A 73 19.12 0.86 6.37
C SER A 73 17.91 -0.07 6.32
N PHE A 74 18.14 -1.38 6.47
CA PHE A 74 17.07 -2.36 6.51
C PHE A 74 16.15 -2.18 7.74
N ILE A 75 16.73 -2.12 8.95
CA ILE A 75 15.95 -1.95 10.19
C ILE A 75 15.20 -0.61 10.18
N THR A 76 15.87 0.48 9.80
CA THR A 76 15.22 1.79 9.68
C THR A 76 14.08 1.75 8.66
N GLY A 77 14.28 1.15 7.48
CA GLY A 77 13.25 1.00 6.46
C GLY A 77 12.02 0.22 6.96
N LEU A 78 12.24 -0.89 7.68
CA LEU A 78 11.18 -1.66 8.31
C LEU A 78 10.39 -0.82 9.32
N MET A 79 11.07 -0.14 10.24
CA MET A 79 10.43 0.68 11.28
C MET A 79 9.65 1.84 10.68
N VAL A 80 10.18 2.51 9.65
CA VAL A 80 9.49 3.58 8.93
C VAL A 80 8.24 3.04 8.23
N GLY A 81 8.34 1.93 7.51
CA GLY A 81 7.22 1.31 6.80
C GLY A 81 6.08 0.89 7.72
N LEU A 82 6.41 0.20 8.83
CA LEU A 82 5.45 -0.20 9.87
C LEU A 82 4.75 1.03 10.48
N THR A 83 5.53 2.03 10.86
CA THR A 83 5.02 3.23 11.53
C THR A 83 4.11 4.05 10.62
N LEU A 84 4.51 4.30 9.37
CA LEU A 84 3.68 5.04 8.41
C LEU A 84 2.36 4.31 8.13
N THR A 85 2.40 2.98 8.01
CA THR A 85 1.20 2.16 7.83
C THR A 85 0.25 2.28 9.03
N GLN A 86 0.77 2.17 10.25
CA GLN A 86 -0.01 2.33 11.48
C GLN A 86 -0.64 3.72 11.58
N LEU A 87 0.15 4.78 11.36
CA LEU A 87 -0.35 6.16 11.38
C LEU A 87 -1.46 6.38 10.36
N LEU A 88 -1.29 5.85 9.15
CA LEU A 88 -2.30 5.91 8.10
C LEU A 88 -3.61 5.24 8.55
N PHE A 89 -3.56 4.01 9.06
CA PHE A 89 -4.78 3.32 9.52
C PHE A 89 -5.48 4.04 10.67
N HIS A 90 -4.74 4.62 11.61
CA HIS A 90 -5.33 5.37 12.73
C HIS A 90 -6.13 6.60 12.27
N ARG A 91 -5.83 7.18 11.10
CA ARG A 91 -6.61 8.31 10.55
C ARG A 91 -8.05 7.92 10.21
N PHE A 92 -8.28 6.66 9.87
CA PHE A 92 -9.55 6.14 9.37
C PHE A 92 -10.39 5.43 10.43
N ASN A 93 -10.00 5.48 11.70
CA ASN A 93 -10.82 5.00 12.81
C ASN A 93 -11.92 6.01 13.16
N ARG A 94 -12.82 6.27 12.21
CA ARG A 94 -13.95 7.19 12.38
C ARG A 94 -15.23 6.52 11.86
N PRO A 95 -16.39 6.80 12.46
CA PRO A 95 -17.68 6.34 11.93
C PRO A 95 -17.88 6.82 10.49
N LEU A 96 -18.48 5.97 9.67
CA LEU A 96 -18.89 6.29 8.31
C LEU A 96 -20.34 6.74 8.26
N ASP A 97 -20.64 7.68 7.37
CA ASP A 97 -22.01 8.02 7.00
C ASP A 97 -22.74 6.78 6.47
N ALA A 98 -24.05 6.70 6.70
CA ALA A 98 -24.85 5.51 6.36
C ALA A 98 -24.79 5.15 4.86
N ASP A 99 -24.69 6.14 3.98
CA ASP A 99 -24.57 5.98 2.52
C ASP A 99 -23.17 5.52 2.06
N LYS A 100 -22.17 5.61 2.94
CA LYS A 100 -20.79 5.20 2.68
C LYS A 100 -20.37 3.95 3.48
N ALA A 101 -21.25 3.44 4.33
CA ALA A 101 -20.99 2.21 5.08
C ALA A 101 -20.99 0.99 4.15
N PRO A 102 -20.13 -0.02 4.41
CA PRO A 102 -20.16 -1.25 3.64
C PRO A 102 -21.47 -2.03 3.87
N PRO A 103 -22.03 -2.68 2.83
CA PRO A 103 -23.18 -3.55 3.02
C PRO A 103 -22.79 -4.77 3.87
N PRO A 104 -23.72 -5.36 4.64
CA PRO A 104 -23.50 -6.61 5.35
C PRO A 104 -23.06 -7.77 4.42
N PRO A 105 -22.26 -8.74 4.91
CA PRO A 105 -21.62 -8.76 6.22
C PRO A 105 -20.47 -7.73 6.31
N VAL A 106 -20.36 -7.09 7.47
CA VAL A 106 -19.35 -6.07 7.75
C VAL A 106 -18.21 -6.71 8.54
N SER A 107 -17.00 -6.64 8.00
CA SER A 107 -15.77 -7.05 8.69
C SER A 107 -14.88 -5.82 8.92
N PRO A 108 -13.98 -5.84 9.92
CA PRO A 108 -13.11 -4.70 10.21
C PRO A 108 -12.31 -4.22 8.98
N ILE A 109 -11.73 -5.15 8.21
CA ILE A 109 -10.94 -4.80 7.01
C ILE A 109 -11.80 -4.22 5.88
N LYS A 110 -13.06 -4.68 5.74
CA LYS A 110 -14.01 -4.14 4.77
C LYS A 110 -14.42 -2.72 5.17
N SER A 111 -14.73 -2.50 6.44
CA SER A 111 -15.03 -1.15 6.97
C SER A 111 -13.86 -0.20 6.76
N MET A 112 -12.64 -0.64 7.06
CA MET A 112 -11.43 0.16 6.85
C MET A 112 -11.24 0.52 5.37
N SER A 113 -11.41 -0.46 4.47
CA SER A 113 -11.31 -0.22 3.03
C SER A 113 -12.31 0.82 2.55
N TYR A 114 -13.56 0.75 3.02
CA TYR A 114 -14.59 1.75 2.71
C TYR A 114 -14.24 3.13 3.29
N ALA A 115 -13.73 3.19 4.52
CA ALA A 115 -13.30 4.44 5.16
C ALA A 115 -12.19 5.16 4.38
N ILE A 116 -11.20 4.41 3.91
CA ILE A 116 -10.11 4.94 3.07
C ILE A 116 -10.67 5.50 1.76
N GLN A 117 -11.61 4.80 1.11
CA GLN A 117 -12.18 5.28 -0.15
C GLN A 117 -13.07 6.51 0.02
N ALA A 118 -13.82 6.59 1.13
CA ALA A 118 -14.77 7.65 1.42
C ALA A 118 -14.08 9.01 1.61
N THR A 119 -12.98 9.03 2.37
CA THR A 119 -12.31 10.29 2.73
C THR A 119 -10.78 10.16 2.66
N PRO A 120 -10.20 9.89 1.47
CA PRO A 120 -8.77 9.60 1.33
C PRO A 120 -7.87 10.75 1.78
N ALA A 121 -8.39 11.98 1.75
CA ALA A 121 -7.71 13.17 2.22
C ALA A 121 -7.26 13.08 3.68
N LEU A 122 -7.84 12.21 4.53
CA LEU A 122 -7.40 12.07 5.93
C LEU A 122 -5.96 11.57 6.07
N ALA A 123 -5.42 10.88 5.06
CA ALA A 123 -4.06 10.34 5.06
C ALA A 123 -3.05 11.20 4.29
N TRP A 124 -3.40 12.46 3.97
CA TRP A 124 -2.57 13.30 3.11
C TRP A 124 -1.12 13.46 3.61
N ARG A 125 -0.91 13.55 4.93
CA ARG A 125 0.42 13.73 5.53
C ARG A 125 1.29 12.51 5.30
N GLU A 126 0.75 11.35 5.65
CA GLU A 126 1.44 10.06 5.54
C GLU A 126 1.72 9.74 4.06
N LEU A 127 0.79 10.06 3.16
CA LEU A 127 0.96 9.87 1.72
C LEU A 127 2.00 10.80 1.11
N ILE A 128 2.12 12.06 1.56
CA ILE A 128 3.19 12.96 1.11
C ILE A 128 4.56 12.41 1.52
N VAL A 129 4.72 12.01 2.79
CA VAL A 129 5.98 11.45 3.28
C VAL A 129 6.34 10.19 2.50
N GLN A 130 5.40 9.27 2.32
CA GLN A 130 5.63 8.03 1.59
C GLN A 130 5.94 8.28 0.10
N THR A 131 5.27 9.26 -0.52
CA THR A 131 5.56 9.67 -1.90
C THR A 131 6.97 10.23 -2.03
N ALA A 132 7.40 11.11 -1.12
CA ALA A 132 8.74 11.68 -1.13
C ALA A 132 9.81 10.58 -0.98
N LEU A 133 9.60 9.63 -0.07
CA LEU A 133 10.49 8.48 0.12
C LEU A 133 10.55 7.58 -1.13
N PHE A 134 9.42 7.33 -1.79
CA PHE A 134 9.39 6.54 -3.02
C PHE A 134 10.06 7.24 -4.20
N VAL A 135 9.85 8.54 -4.37
CA VAL A 135 10.53 9.34 -5.41
C VAL A 135 12.04 9.36 -5.15
N TRP A 136 12.46 9.56 -3.90
CA TRP A 136 13.87 9.49 -3.52
C TRP A 136 14.46 8.10 -3.78
N ALA A 137 13.77 7.04 -3.39
CA ALA A 137 14.21 5.67 -3.63
C ALA A 137 14.36 5.37 -5.13
N LEU A 138 13.43 5.83 -5.98
CA LEU A 138 13.53 5.71 -7.43
C LEU A 138 14.72 6.49 -7.99
N TYR A 139 14.96 7.71 -7.50
CA TYR A 139 16.13 8.49 -7.88
C TYR A 139 17.42 7.73 -7.58
N MET A 140 17.62 7.27 -6.35
CA MET A 140 18.80 6.48 -5.93
C MET A 140 18.96 5.21 -6.78
N LEU A 141 17.84 4.54 -7.08
CA LEU A 141 17.84 3.31 -7.88
C LEU A 141 18.33 3.54 -9.31
N VAL A 142 17.94 4.67 -9.92
CA VAL A 142 18.30 5.06 -11.29
C VAL A 142 19.72 5.62 -11.36
N THR A 143 20.11 6.47 -10.40
CA THR A 143 21.44 7.11 -10.41
C THR A 143 22.54 6.23 -9.83
N GLY A 144 22.18 5.18 -9.09
CA GLY A 144 23.14 4.33 -8.37
C GLY A 144 23.85 5.06 -7.22
N ALA A 145 23.25 6.14 -6.72
CA ALA A 145 23.69 6.86 -5.52
C ALA A 145 23.33 6.07 -4.24
#